data_AF-A0A356QDV1-F1
#
_entry.id   AF-A0A356QDV1-F1
#
_cell.length_a   1.000
_cell.length_b   1.000
_cell.length_c   1.000
_cell.angle_alpha   90.00
_cell.angle_beta   90.00
_cell.angle_gamma   90.00
#
_symmetry.space_group_name_H-M   'P 1'
#
loop_
_entity.id
_entity.type
_entity.pdbx_description
1 polymer ?
#
loop_
_entity_poly.entity_id
_entity_poly.type
_entity_poly.pdbx_seq_one_letter_code
_entity_poly.pdbx_strand_id
1 'polypeptide(L)'
;MSEPFNTWQARFEKLRSNKLFETVVIAIIVLSAMTIGARTYDEVSQFEQWLTYLDVAVTIFFLVELLIRMAAERNLTNFFKKGWNIFDFLIVTASLIPMDDSEMVLLARLLRIFRVLRLVSMIPELRLLLVALIKSIPRMGYVALLMFIIFYIYAAVGSFIFHTVDEQLWGNIALAMLTLFQVATFESWATAVLYPTMEQYPYAWIYFLTFIFLNAFIFLNMMIGIVLDVMQKESAQIDLESGEGEAAEIQGLRDDVRALRSQLDRMESALQAAAQAKPSLAQPGQAKPDRDE
;
A
#
# COMPACT_ATOMS: atom_id res chain seq x y z
N MET A 1 14.97 12.32 -29.08
CA MET A 1 15.24 10.86 -29.15
C MET A 1 14.24 10.00 -28.35
N SER A 2 13.10 10.52 -27.88
CA SER A 2 12.14 9.78 -27.02
C SER A 2 10.98 9.10 -27.76
N GLU A 3 10.68 9.49 -29.01
CA GLU A 3 9.53 8.94 -29.74
C GLU A 3 9.64 7.46 -30.16
N PRO A 4 10.78 6.92 -30.62
CA PRO A 4 10.86 5.51 -30.98
C PRO A 4 10.74 4.59 -29.76
N PHE A 5 11.27 4.98 -28.59
CA PHE A 5 11.21 4.13 -27.38
C PHE A 5 9.78 4.00 -26.83
N ASN A 6 8.98 5.05 -26.92
CA ASN A 6 7.57 5.01 -26.52
C ASN A 6 6.74 4.06 -27.41
N THR A 7 7.07 3.95 -28.70
CA THR A 7 6.36 3.02 -29.60
C THR A 7 6.75 1.56 -29.36
N TRP A 8 8.01 1.27 -29.02
CA TRP A 8 8.42 -0.07 -28.58
C TRP A 8 7.78 -0.47 -27.25
N GLN A 9 7.73 0.46 -26.28
CA GLN A 9 7.05 0.23 -25.00
C GLN A 9 5.56 -0.13 -25.21
N ALA A 10 4.85 0.63 -26.04
CA ALA A 10 3.44 0.37 -26.33
C ALA A 10 3.20 -1.00 -27.01
N ARG A 11 4.13 -1.45 -27.86
CA ARG A 11 4.04 -2.78 -28.49
C ARG A 11 4.23 -3.92 -27.48
N PHE A 12 5.20 -3.80 -26.59
CA PHE A 12 5.42 -4.78 -25.52
C PHE A 12 4.24 -4.79 -24.55
N GLU A 13 3.68 -3.63 -24.22
CA GLU A 13 2.51 -3.52 -23.36
C GLU A 13 1.27 -4.15 -24.00
N LYS A 14 1.09 -4.00 -25.32
CA LYS A 14 0.03 -4.67 -26.08
C LYS A 14 0.23 -6.19 -26.17
N LEU A 15 1.47 -6.66 -26.25
CA LEU A 15 1.78 -8.09 -26.23
C LEU A 15 1.52 -8.68 -24.83
N ARG A 16 1.92 -7.97 -23.78
CA ARG A 16 1.70 -8.35 -22.38
C ARG A 16 0.21 -8.39 -22.03
N SER A 17 -0.59 -7.44 -22.52
CA SER A 17 -2.03 -7.37 -22.25
C SER A 17 -2.86 -8.38 -23.07
N ASN A 18 -2.23 -9.18 -23.93
CA ASN A 18 -2.93 -10.27 -24.61
C ASN A 18 -3.21 -11.41 -23.63
N LYS A 19 -4.49 -11.68 -23.35
CA LYS A 19 -4.94 -12.73 -22.42
C LYS A 19 -4.34 -14.11 -22.68
N LEU A 20 -4.11 -14.48 -23.94
CA LEU A 20 -3.48 -15.76 -24.27
C LEU A 20 -2.01 -15.79 -23.85
N PHE A 21 -1.27 -14.72 -24.15
CA PHE A 21 0.14 -14.61 -23.78
C PHE A 21 0.28 -14.56 -22.25
N GLU A 22 -0.55 -13.77 -21.59
CA GLU A 22 -0.61 -13.69 -20.13
C GLU A 22 -0.88 -15.06 -19.51
N THR A 23 -1.90 -15.78 -19.97
CA THR A 23 -2.24 -17.12 -19.45
C THR A 23 -1.09 -18.11 -19.65
N VAL A 24 -0.41 -18.07 -20.80
CA VAL A 24 0.76 -18.92 -21.07
C VAL A 24 1.92 -18.60 -20.12
N VAL A 25 2.24 -17.32 -19.92
CA VAL A 25 3.32 -16.91 -19.00
C VAL A 25 2.98 -17.29 -17.57
N ILE A 26 1.74 -17.08 -17.12
CA ILE A 26 1.28 -17.51 -15.79
C ILE A 26 1.41 -19.02 -15.65
N ALA A 27 0.96 -19.80 -16.64
CA ALA A 27 1.08 -21.26 -16.60
C ALA A 27 2.55 -21.70 -16.49
N ILE A 28 3.46 -21.07 -17.26
CA ILE A 28 4.90 -21.34 -17.15
C ILE A 28 5.42 -21.03 -15.76
N ILE A 29 5.08 -19.86 -15.18
CA ILE A 29 5.56 -19.48 -13.85
C ILE A 29 5.02 -20.45 -12.79
N VAL A 30 3.72 -20.78 -12.82
CA VAL A 30 3.11 -21.71 -11.86
C VAL A 30 3.71 -23.11 -11.99
N LEU A 31 3.85 -23.63 -13.22
CA LEU A 31 4.48 -24.93 -13.46
C LEU A 31 5.94 -24.94 -12.99
N SER A 32 6.69 -23.87 -13.24
CA SER A 32 8.08 -23.75 -12.77
C SER A 32 8.17 -23.69 -11.23
N ALA A 33 7.22 -23.02 -10.57
CA ALA A 33 7.12 -22.97 -9.12
C ALA A 33 6.81 -24.36 -8.55
N MET A 34 5.89 -25.08 -9.17
CA MET A 34 5.57 -26.46 -8.82
C MET A 34 6.77 -27.39 -9.01
N THR A 35 7.59 -27.20 -10.04
CA THR A 35 8.85 -27.93 -10.22
C THR A 35 9.83 -27.69 -9.08
N ILE A 36 9.95 -26.46 -8.57
CA ILE A 36 10.80 -26.17 -7.40
C ILE A 36 10.34 -26.97 -6.18
N GLY A 37 9.01 -27.07 -5.96
CA GLY A 37 8.44 -27.91 -4.90
C GLY A 37 8.63 -29.41 -5.15
N ALA A 38 8.43 -29.84 -6.41
CA ALA A 38 8.56 -31.23 -6.82
C ALA A 38 10.00 -31.74 -6.71
N ARG A 39 11.02 -30.89 -6.84
CA ARG A 39 12.43 -31.23 -6.58
C ARG A 39 12.73 -31.65 -5.13
N THR A 40 11.76 -31.51 -4.22
CA THR A 40 11.81 -32.11 -2.88
C THR A 40 11.55 -33.62 -2.92
N TYR A 41 11.04 -34.14 -4.05
CA TYR A 41 10.78 -35.55 -4.31
C TYR A 41 11.64 -36.01 -5.49
N ASP A 42 12.24 -37.20 -5.37
CA ASP A 42 13.15 -37.72 -6.38
C ASP A 42 12.39 -38.14 -7.66
N GLU A 43 12.84 -37.57 -8.78
CA GLU A 43 12.56 -37.94 -10.18
C GLU A 43 11.34 -37.36 -10.91
N VAL A 44 11.58 -36.25 -11.65
CA VAL A 44 10.83 -35.90 -12.87
C VAL A 44 11.81 -35.36 -13.93
N SER A 45 12.47 -36.20 -14.75
CA SER A 45 13.66 -35.72 -15.50
C SER A 45 13.41 -35.01 -16.84
N GLN A 46 12.31 -35.30 -17.56
CA GLN A 46 12.15 -34.80 -18.94
C GLN A 46 11.36 -33.49 -19.05
N PHE A 47 10.31 -33.31 -18.23
CA PHE A 47 9.52 -32.06 -18.23
C PHE A 47 10.30 -30.90 -17.62
N GLU A 48 11.21 -31.18 -16.69
CA GLU A 48 12.00 -30.16 -16.01
C GLU A 48 12.90 -29.34 -16.93
N GLN A 49 13.54 -29.98 -17.91
CA GLN A 49 14.42 -29.28 -18.84
C GLN A 49 13.63 -28.30 -19.71
N TRP A 50 12.50 -28.73 -20.26
CA TRP A 50 11.61 -27.88 -21.05
C TRP A 50 11.06 -26.71 -20.23
N LEU A 51 10.58 -26.97 -19.01
CA LEU A 51 10.11 -25.92 -18.11
C LEU A 51 11.22 -24.93 -17.74
N THR A 52 12.46 -25.41 -17.58
CA THR A 52 13.62 -24.55 -17.31
C THR A 52 13.90 -23.62 -18.48
N TYR A 53 13.87 -24.12 -19.72
CA TYR A 53 14.04 -23.26 -20.91
C TYR A 53 12.93 -22.21 -21.03
N LEU A 54 11.68 -22.59 -20.74
CA LEU A 54 10.55 -21.66 -20.74
C LEU A 54 10.67 -20.61 -19.63
N ASP A 55 11.11 -20.97 -18.44
CA ASP A 55 11.36 -20.03 -17.34
C ASP A 55 12.48 -19.03 -17.69
N VAL A 56 13.57 -19.50 -18.31
CA VAL A 56 14.63 -18.63 -18.82
C VAL A 56 14.08 -17.70 -19.91
N ALA A 57 13.26 -18.20 -20.83
CA ALA A 57 12.64 -17.36 -21.86
C ALA A 57 11.73 -16.27 -21.28
N VAL A 58 10.93 -16.60 -20.26
CA VAL A 58 10.11 -15.64 -19.50
C VAL A 58 11.00 -14.62 -18.78
N THR A 59 12.12 -15.06 -18.18
CA THR A 59 13.09 -14.16 -17.53
C THR A 59 13.67 -13.15 -18.53
N ILE A 60 14.08 -13.62 -19.71
CA ILE A 60 14.62 -12.78 -20.78
C ILE A 60 13.55 -11.80 -21.27
N PHE A 61 12.30 -12.25 -21.43
CA PHE A 61 11.20 -11.38 -21.81
C PHE A 61 11.02 -10.21 -20.82
N PHE A 62 10.97 -10.50 -19.52
CA PHE A 62 10.88 -9.46 -18.49
C PHE A 62 12.11 -8.57 -18.42
N LEU A 63 13.30 -9.11 -18.67
CA LEU A 63 14.52 -8.32 -18.76
C LEU A 63 14.45 -7.32 -19.90
N VAL A 64 14.07 -7.76 -21.10
CA VAL A 64 13.93 -6.87 -22.26
C VAL A 64 12.86 -5.81 -21.99
N GLU A 65 11.71 -6.21 -21.44
CA GLU A 65 10.65 -5.27 -21.05
C GLU A 65 11.15 -4.21 -20.06
N LEU A 66 11.88 -4.63 -19.02
CA LEU A 66 12.46 -3.76 -18.01
C LEU A 66 13.47 -2.78 -18.61
N LEU A 67 14.35 -3.26 -19.49
CA LEU A 67 15.33 -2.42 -20.18
C LEU A 67 14.66 -1.36 -21.05
N ILE A 68 13.62 -1.74 -21.81
CA ILE A 68 12.83 -0.79 -22.62
C ILE A 68 12.18 0.26 -21.73
N ARG A 69 11.58 -0.16 -20.60
CA ARG A 69 10.93 0.75 -19.65
C ARG A 69 11.94 1.72 -19.00
N MET A 70 13.14 1.26 -18.67
CA MET A 70 14.22 2.12 -18.17
C MET A 70 14.72 3.09 -19.26
N ALA A 71 14.89 2.64 -20.50
CA ALA A 71 15.37 3.46 -21.61
C ALA A 71 14.33 4.51 -22.07
N ALA A 72 13.04 4.26 -21.88
CA ALA A 72 11.98 5.21 -22.19
C ALA A 72 11.92 6.40 -21.19
N GLU A 73 12.42 6.23 -19.96
CA GLU A 73 12.47 7.32 -18.99
C GLU A 73 13.68 8.25 -19.25
N ARG A 74 13.43 9.57 -19.30
CA ARG A 74 14.51 10.56 -19.58
C ARG A 74 15.63 10.54 -18.54
N ASN A 75 15.33 10.18 -17.29
CA ASN A 75 16.28 10.11 -16.17
C ASN A 75 16.09 8.79 -15.41
N LEU A 76 17.16 8.04 -15.18
CA LEU A 76 17.13 6.81 -14.38
C LEU A 76 16.65 7.06 -12.94
N THR A 77 16.87 8.26 -12.41
CA THR A 77 16.38 8.66 -11.08
C THR A 77 14.86 8.78 -11.00
N ASN A 78 14.16 9.00 -12.11
CA ASN A 78 12.69 8.97 -12.13
C ASN A 78 12.17 7.53 -12.10
N PHE A 79 12.93 6.59 -12.68
CA PHE A 79 12.55 5.19 -12.73
C PHE A 79 12.51 4.59 -11.34
N PHE A 80 13.56 4.85 -10.54
CA PHE A 80 13.69 4.37 -9.16
C PHE A 80 12.83 5.16 -8.14
N LYS A 81 12.08 6.19 -8.55
CA LYS A 81 11.08 6.82 -7.66
C LYS A 81 9.76 6.06 -7.62
N LYS A 82 9.48 5.24 -8.64
CA LYS A 82 8.26 4.43 -8.71
C LYS A 82 8.50 3.08 -8.04
N GLY A 83 7.85 2.82 -6.91
CA GLY A 83 8.05 1.59 -6.14
C GLY A 83 7.89 0.29 -6.94
N TRP A 84 6.94 0.24 -7.89
CA TRP A 84 6.74 -0.90 -8.78
C TRP A 84 7.88 -1.15 -9.77
N ASN A 85 8.54 -0.08 -10.23
CA ASN A 85 9.71 -0.22 -11.10
C ASN A 85 10.91 -0.78 -10.33
N ILE A 86 11.06 -0.38 -9.05
CA ILE A 86 12.09 -0.94 -8.15
C ILE A 86 11.81 -2.43 -7.92
N PHE A 87 10.55 -2.79 -7.68
CA PHE A 87 10.15 -4.19 -7.51
C PHE A 87 10.47 -5.01 -8.77
N ASP A 88 10.00 -4.58 -9.93
CA ASP A 88 10.26 -5.27 -11.22
C ASP A 88 11.78 -5.40 -11.48
N PHE A 89 12.57 -4.37 -11.17
CA PHE A 89 14.03 -4.42 -11.27
C PHE A 89 14.65 -5.45 -10.32
N LEU A 90 14.24 -5.48 -9.05
CA LEU A 90 14.75 -6.40 -8.04
C LEU A 90 14.41 -7.85 -8.40
N ILE A 91 13.18 -8.13 -8.84
CA ILE A 91 12.75 -9.46 -9.26
C ILE A 91 13.58 -9.97 -10.46
N VAL A 92 13.78 -9.12 -11.48
CA VAL A 92 14.53 -9.50 -12.69
C VAL A 92 16.01 -9.69 -12.39
N THR A 93 16.62 -8.81 -11.59
CA THR A 93 18.04 -8.93 -11.22
C THR A 93 18.31 -10.14 -10.33
N ALA A 94 17.47 -10.38 -9.31
CA ALA A 94 17.55 -11.58 -8.47
C ALA A 94 17.37 -12.88 -9.28
N SER A 95 16.59 -12.82 -10.36
CA SER A 95 16.35 -13.94 -11.28
C SER A 95 17.52 -14.27 -12.20
N LEU A 96 18.41 -13.30 -12.46
CA LEU A 96 19.56 -13.45 -13.36
C LEU A 96 20.81 -14.02 -12.68
N ILE A 97 20.86 -14.02 -11.35
CA ILE A 97 22.02 -14.49 -10.60
C ILE A 97 22.24 -15.99 -10.88
N PRO A 98 23.37 -16.37 -11.53
CA PRO A 98 23.70 -17.77 -11.79
C PRO A 98 24.06 -18.48 -10.49
N MET A 99 23.79 -19.78 -10.44
CA MET A 99 23.70 -20.56 -9.21
C MET A 99 24.96 -21.38 -8.89
N ASP A 100 26.08 -21.10 -9.58
CA ASP A 100 27.17 -22.07 -9.72
C ASP A 100 28.36 -21.86 -8.76
N ASP A 101 28.37 -20.83 -7.92
CA ASP A 101 29.44 -20.62 -6.93
C ASP A 101 29.11 -21.25 -5.56
N SER A 102 30.04 -22.09 -5.07
CA SER A 102 29.88 -23.03 -3.96
C SER A 102 29.40 -22.44 -2.63
N GLU A 103 29.71 -21.18 -2.34
CA GLU A 103 29.24 -20.49 -1.13
C GLU A 103 27.90 -19.74 -1.34
N MET A 104 27.59 -19.37 -2.58
CA MET A 104 26.33 -18.68 -2.92
C MET A 104 25.18 -19.66 -3.20
N VAL A 105 25.44 -20.97 -3.28
CA VAL A 105 24.43 -21.99 -3.63
C VAL A 105 23.17 -21.91 -2.76
N LEU A 106 23.30 -21.75 -1.45
CA LEU A 106 22.14 -21.70 -0.53
C LEU A 106 21.31 -20.43 -0.74
N LEU A 107 21.96 -19.27 -0.80
CA LEU A 107 21.29 -18.00 -1.07
C LEU A 107 20.64 -18.01 -2.45
N ALA A 108 21.36 -18.50 -3.45
CA ALA A 108 20.86 -18.63 -4.80
C ALA A 108 19.64 -19.57 -4.86
N ARG A 109 19.61 -20.68 -4.09
CA ARG A 109 18.41 -21.54 -3.96
C ARG A 109 17.21 -20.78 -3.41
N LEU A 110 17.41 -19.96 -2.38
CA LEU A 110 16.36 -19.10 -1.84
C LEU A 110 15.92 -18.05 -2.86
N LEU A 111 16.84 -17.49 -3.65
CA LEU A 111 16.53 -16.49 -4.68
C LEU A 111 15.59 -17.02 -5.78
N ARG A 112 15.48 -18.34 -5.95
CA ARG A 112 14.50 -18.95 -6.88
C ARG A 112 13.05 -18.62 -6.50
N ILE A 113 12.75 -18.32 -5.23
CA ILE A 113 11.39 -17.92 -4.82
C ILE A 113 10.94 -16.60 -5.48
N PHE A 114 11.89 -15.71 -5.80
CA PHE A 114 11.59 -14.45 -6.49
C PHE A 114 11.04 -14.69 -7.90
N ARG A 115 11.29 -15.85 -8.51
CA ARG A 115 10.69 -16.22 -9.80
C ARG A 115 9.17 -16.33 -9.72
N VAL A 116 8.65 -16.84 -8.60
CA VAL A 116 7.20 -16.91 -8.34
C VAL A 116 6.63 -15.50 -8.14
N LEU A 117 7.41 -14.60 -7.53
CA LEU A 117 7.02 -13.20 -7.36
C LEU A 117 6.87 -12.45 -8.70
N ARG A 118 7.37 -12.98 -9.83
CA ARG A 118 7.07 -12.45 -11.17
C ARG A 118 5.58 -12.50 -11.49
N LEU A 119 4.79 -13.38 -10.85
CA LEU A 119 3.32 -13.36 -10.99
C LEU A 119 2.75 -12.00 -10.60
N VAL A 120 3.28 -11.39 -9.53
CA VAL A 120 2.89 -10.04 -9.09
C VAL A 120 3.25 -9.00 -10.14
N SER A 121 4.43 -9.14 -10.77
CA SER A 121 4.84 -8.25 -11.85
C SER A 121 4.02 -8.47 -13.13
N MET A 122 3.60 -9.69 -13.44
CA MET A 122 2.86 -10.01 -14.67
C MET A 122 1.39 -9.62 -14.59
N ILE A 123 0.75 -9.86 -13.45
CA ILE A 123 -0.70 -9.77 -13.27
C ILE A 123 -1.07 -8.42 -12.64
N PRO A 124 -1.64 -7.46 -13.40
CA PRO A 124 -2.04 -6.16 -12.88
C PRO A 124 -3.04 -6.25 -11.73
N GLU A 125 -3.91 -7.26 -11.73
CA GLU A 125 -4.89 -7.53 -10.68
C GLU A 125 -4.20 -7.85 -9.34
N LEU A 126 -3.11 -8.62 -9.34
CA LEU A 126 -2.33 -8.87 -8.12
C LEU A 126 -1.69 -7.58 -7.59
N ARG A 127 -1.19 -6.72 -8.49
CA ARG A 127 -0.68 -5.40 -8.10
C ARG A 127 -1.78 -4.55 -7.49
N LEU A 128 -2.97 -4.53 -8.10
CA LEU A 128 -4.12 -3.78 -7.60
C LEU A 128 -4.52 -4.24 -6.20
N LEU A 129 -4.60 -5.56 -5.97
CA LEU A 129 -4.92 -6.14 -4.67
C LEU A 129 -3.85 -5.78 -3.63
N LEU A 130 -2.56 -5.91 -3.96
CA LEU A 130 -1.48 -5.52 -3.06
C LEU A 130 -1.47 -4.02 -2.76
N VAL A 131 -1.73 -3.17 -3.76
CA VAL A 131 -1.87 -1.71 -3.54
C VAL A 131 -3.05 -1.43 -2.61
N ALA A 132 -4.19 -2.13 -2.78
CA ALA A 132 -5.34 -1.96 -1.91
C ALA A 132 -5.02 -2.36 -0.46
N LEU A 133 -4.32 -3.48 -0.26
CA LEU A 133 -3.84 -3.93 1.05
C LEU A 133 -2.85 -2.94 1.66
N ILE A 134 -1.86 -2.48 0.92
CA ILE A 134 -0.87 -1.51 1.44
C ILE A 134 -1.53 -0.16 1.75
N LYS A 135 -2.52 0.27 0.95
CA LYS A 135 -3.26 1.51 1.21
C LYS A 135 -4.15 1.44 2.44
N SER A 136 -4.55 0.26 2.92
CA SER A 136 -5.33 0.12 4.15
C SER A 136 -4.47 0.17 5.41
N ILE A 137 -3.21 -0.28 5.34
CA ILE A 137 -2.26 -0.32 6.49
C ILE A 137 -2.14 1.03 7.23
N PRO A 138 -1.96 2.20 6.57
CA PRO A 138 -1.79 3.47 7.27
C PRO A 138 -2.94 3.82 8.21
N ARG A 139 -4.18 3.45 7.87
CA ARG A 139 -5.36 3.70 8.73
C ARG A 139 -5.28 2.89 10.03
N MET A 140 -4.62 1.73 9.98
CA MET A 140 -4.44 0.83 11.11
C MET A 140 -3.18 1.14 11.92
N GLY A 141 -2.28 2.00 11.41
CA GLY A 141 -0.94 2.20 11.98
C GLY A 141 -0.94 2.63 13.45
N TYR A 142 -1.79 3.58 13.83
CA TYR A 142 -1.88 4.04 15.23
C TYR A 142 -2.41 2.96 16.16
N VAL A 143 -3.39 2.17 15.71
CA VAL A 143 -3.93 1.06 16.50
C VAL A 143 -2.90 -0.06 16.63
N ALA A 144 -2.21 -0.40 15.54
CA ALA A 144 -1.12 -1.37 15.56
C ALA A 144 0.01 -0.96 16.52
N LEU A 145 0.35 0.34 16.56
CA LEU A 145 1.33 0.87 17.52
C LEU A 145 0.83 0.74 18.97
N LEU A 146 -0.44 1.06 19.23
CA LEU A 146 -1.04 0.88 20.55
C LEU A 146 -1.05 -0.59 20.97
N MET A 147 -1.43 -1.51 20.07
CA MET A 147 -1.38 -2.95 20.30
C MET A 147 0.05 -3.40 20.61
N PHE A 148 1.04 -2.93 19.85
CA PHE A 148 2.45 -3.25 20.08
C PHE A 148 2.93 -2.80 21.48
N ILE A 149 2.56 -1.59 21.92
CA ILE A 149 2.90 -1.08 23.25
C ILE A 149 2.27 -1.97 24.34
N ILE A 150 1.00 -2.33 24.19
CA ILE A 150 0.30 -3.20 25.16
C ILE A 150 0.95 -4.58 25.21
N PHE A 151 1.25 -5.17 24.05
CA PHE A 151 1.97 -6.45 23.95
C PHE A 151 3.31 -6.38 24.65
N TYR A 152 4.08 -5.32 24.43
CA TYR A 152 5.37 -5.14 25.06
C TYR A 152 5.28 -5.04 26.59
N ILE A 153 4.31 -4.27 27.12
CA ILE A 153 4.09 -4.13 28.56
C ILE A 153 3.73 -5.47 29.18
N TYR A 154 2.75 -6.18 28.60
CA TYR A 154 2.37 -7.51 29.09
C TYR A 154 3.53 -8.49 28.96
N ALA A 155 4.27 -8.51 27.85
CA ALA A 155 5.43 -9.38 27.67
C ALA A 155 6.54 -9.11 28.70
N ALA A 156 6.81 -7.85 29.03
CA ALA A 156 7.77 -7.48 30.08
C ALA A 156 7.31 -7.97 31.45
N VAL A 157 6.02 -7.79 31.78
CA VAL A 157 5.44 -8.27 33.05
C VAL A 157 5.45 -9.80 33.11
N GLY A 158 5.00 -10.47 32.05
CA GLY A 158 4.94 -11.93 31.98
C GLY A 158 6.31 -12.58 31.97
N SER A 159 7.29 -12.03 31.25
CA SER A 159 8.67 -12.52 31.30
C SER A 159 9.33 -12.29 32.65
N PHE A 160 8.93 -11.28 33.41
CA PHE A 160 9.42 -11.12 34.79
C PHE A 160 8.77 -12.13 35.74
N ILE A 161 7.46 -12.31 35.68
CA ILE A 161 6.68 -13.12 36.64
C ILE A 161 6.76 -14.61 36.32
N PHE A 162 6.63 -15.00 35.06
CA PHE A 162 6.45 -16.39 34.63
C PHE A 162 7.72 -17.04 34.05
N HIS A 163 8.89 -16.40 34.16
CA HIS A 163 10.15 -16.98 33.64
C HIS A 163 10.47 -18.38 34.17
N THR A 164 10.03 -18.71 35.40
CA THR A 164 10.25 -20.02 36.02
C THR A 164 9.24 -21.09 35.59
N VAL A 165 8.17 -20.71 34.89
CA VAL A 165 7.15 -21.64 34.40
C VAL A 165 7.68 -22.39 33.18
N ASP A 166 8.11 -21.62 32.17
CA ASP A 166 8.65 -22.16 30.93
C ASP A 166 9.57 -21.13 30.29
N GLU A 167 10.86 -21.45 30.19
CA GLU A 167 11.89 -20.57 29.61
C GLU A 167 11.67 -20.35 28.10
N GLN A 168 11.04 -21.29 27.38
CA GLN A 168 10.75 -21.16 25.96
C GLN A 168 9.61 -20.18 25.69
N LEU A 169 8.69 -20.01 26.65
CA LEU A 169 7.57 -19.07 26.56
C LEU A 169 7.93 -17.71 27.17
N TRP A 170 8.60 -17.69 28.33
CA TRP A 170 8.75 -16.49 29.15
C TRP A 170 10.21 -16.06 29.37
N GLY A 171 11.19 -16.77 28.82
CA GLY A 171 12.62 -16.54 29.11
C GLY A 171 13.15 -15.17 28.70
N ASN A 172 12.51 -14.50 27.75
CA ASN A 172 12.79 -13.09 27.44
C ASN A 172 11.55 -12.40 26.87
N ILE A 173 11.61 -11.06 26.75
CA ILE A 173 10.50 -10.24 26.27
C ILE A 173 10.07 -10.64 24.84
N ALA A 174 11.00 -11.02 23.96
CA ALA A 174 10.65 -11.41 22.59
C ALA A 174 9.87 -12.73 22.53
N LEU A 175 10.28 -13.72 23.32
CA LEU A 175 9.55 -14.99 23.47
C LEU A 175 8.17 -14.74 24.10
N ALA A 176 8.11 -13.93 25.17
CA ALA A 176 6.84 -13.58 25.81
C ALA A 176 5.89 -12.82 24.86
N MET A 177 6.41 -11.97 23.96
CA MET A 177 5.61 -11.34 22.90
C MET A 177 5.06 -12.37 21.91
N LEU A 178 5.83 -13.39 21.53
CA LEU A 178 5.35 -14.48 20.67
C LEU A 178 4.27 -15.33 21.37
N THR A 179 4.47 -15.67 22.65
CA THR A 179 3.46 -16.35 23.47
C THR A 179 2.18 -15.52 23.58
N LEU A 180 2.29 -14.21 23.81
CA LEU A 180 1.12 -13.32 23.85
C LEU A 180 0.46 -13.14 22.49
N PHE A 181 1.21 -13.22 21.38
CA PHE A 181 0.65 -13.27 20.04
C PHE A 181 -0.18 -14.54 19.83
N GLN A 182 0.34 -15.70 20.25
CA GLN A 182 -0.42 -16.94 20.27
C GLN A 182 -1.71 -16.80 21.09
N VAL A 183 -1.62 -16.27 22.31
CA VAL A 183 -2.79 -16.00 23.17
C VAL A 183 -3.79 -15.06 22.51
N ALA A 184 -3.32 -14.00 21.85
CA ALA A 184 -4.16 -13.02 21.15
C ALA A 184 -4.93 -13.61 19.95
N THR A 185 -4.38 -14.64 19.32
CA THR A 185 -5.05 -15.40 18.25
C THR A 185 -5.98 -16.50 18.78
N PHE A 186 -6.10 -16.63 20.10
CA PHE A 186 -6.84 -17.69 20.80
C PHE A 186 -6.34 -19.11 20.50
N GLU A 187 -5.14 -19.25 19.95
CA GLU A 187 -4.56 -20.54 19.61
C GLU A 187 -3.98 -21.19 20.87
N SER A 188 -4.55 -22.32 21.29
CA SER A 188 -4.09 -23.15 22.43
C SER A 188 -3.80 -22.42 23.75
N TRP A 189 -4.30 -21.20 23.94
CA TRP A 189 -3.92 -20.34 25.07
C TRP A 189 -4.28 -20.91 26.45
N ALA A 190 -5.39 -21.64 26.54
CA ALA A 190 -5.83 -22.26 27.79
C ALA A 190 -4.94 -23.46 28.15
N THR A 191 -4.73 -24.37 27.21
CA THR A 191 -4.04 -25.65 27.44
C THR A 191 -2.52 -25.55 27.39
N ALA A 192 -1.98 -24.77 26.47
CA ALA A 192 -0.53 -24.66 26.25
C ALA A 192 0.14 -23.59 27.11
N VAL A 193 -0.60 -22.56 27.55
CA VAL A 193 -0.02 -21.41 28.27
C VAL A 193 -0.63 -21.24 29.66
N LEU A 194 -1.96 -21.09 29.76
CA LEU A 194 -2.62 -20.79 31.02
C LEU A 194 -2.50 -21.93 32.05
N TYR A 195 -2.89 -23.15 31.70
CA TYR A 195 -2.93 -24.26 32.66
C TYR A 195 -1.55 -24.59 33.24
N PRO A 196 -0.46 -24.69 32.46
CA PRO A 196 0.89 -24.85 33.01
C PRO A 196 1.30 -23.68 33.92
N THR A 197 0.92 -22.45 33.55
CA THR A 197 1.18 -21.27 34.39
C THR A 197 0.40 -21.32 35.70
N MET A 198 -0.82 -21.86 35.70
CA MET A 198 -1.67 -22.00 36.88
C MET A 198 -1.17 -23.04 37.88
N GLU A 199 -0.36 -24.01 37.45
CA GLU A 199 0.27 -24.97 38.37
C GLU A 199 1.20 -24.28 39.37
N GLN A 200 1.90 -23.23 38.94
CA GLN A 200 2.76 -22.41 39.81
C GLN A 200 2.05 -21.15 40.33
N TYR A 201 1.19 -20.55 39.51
CA TYR A 201 0.52 -19.27 39.80
C TYR A 201 -1.01 -19.41 39.67
N PRO A 202 -1.73 -19.81 40.74
CA PRO A 202 -3.17 -20.12 40.68
C PRO A 202 -4.06 -18.97 40.17
N TYR A 203 -3.61 -17.72 40.31
CA TYR A 203 -4.34 -16.52 39.86
C TYR A 203 -3.89 -15.98 38.50
N ALA A 204 -3.04 -16.71 37.77
CA ALA A 204 -2.53 -16.29 36.46
C ALA A 204 -3.65 -16.05 35.43
N TRP A 205 -4.81 -16.70 35.59
CA TRP A 205 -5.98 -16.47 34.74
C TRP A 205 -6.40 -14.99 34.68
N ILE A 206 -6.17 -14.20 35.73
CA ILE A 206 -6.47 -12.75 35.73
C ILE A 206 -5.60 -12.03 34.72
N TYR A 207 -4.30 -12.35 34.68
CA TYR A 207 -3.36 -11.76 33.74
C TYR A 207 -3.76 -12.07 32.29
N PHE A 208 -4.05 -13.33 31.97
CA PHE A 208 -4.42 -13.72 30.61
C PHE A 208 -5.81 -13.19 30.21
N LEU A 209 -6.80 -13.23 31.10
CA LEU A 209 -8.13 -12.69 30.78
C LEU A 209 -8.10 -11.18 30.56
N THR A 210 -7.38 -10.42 31.39
CA THR A 210 -7.26 -8.96 31.18
C THR A 210 -6.57 -8.64 29.84
N PHE A 211 -5.51 -9.38 29.49
CA PHE A 211 -4.86 -9.27 28.19
C PHE A 211 -5.83 -9.58 27.03
N ILE A 212 -6.54 -10.70 27.11
CA ILE A 212 -7.49 -11.15 26.09
C ILE A 212 -8.61 -10.12 25.91
N PHE A 213 -9.23 -9.67 27.01
CA PHE A 213 -10.30 -8.69 26.96
C PHE A 213 -9.82 -7.37 26.35
N LEU A 214 -8.67 -6.87 26.79
CA LEU A 214 -8.09 -5.63 26.27
C LEU A 214 -7.76 -5.75 24.77
N ASN A 215 -7.10 -6.83 24.36
CA ASN A 215 -6.74 -7.08 22.97
C ASN A 215 -7.98 -7.25 22.07
N ALA A 216 -8.95 -8.05 22.50
CA ALA A 216 -10.19 -8.25 21.76
C ALA A 216 -11.00 -6.95 21.64
N PHE A 217 -11.04 -6.15 22.70
CA PHE A 217 -11.72 -4.85 22.68
C PHE A 217 -11.07 -3.87 21.71
N ILE A 218 -9.74 -3.75 21.73
CA ILE A 218 -9.00 -2.89 20.80
C ILE A 218 -9.20 -3.35 19.35
N PHE A 219 -9.11 -4.67 19.11
CA PHE A 219 -9.33 -5.24 17.79
C PHE A 219 -10.76 -4.98 17.28
N LEU A 220 -11.76 -5.14 18.15
CA LEU A 220 -13.16 -4.88 17.81
C LEU A 220 -13.38 -3.39 17.49
N ASN A 221 -12.86 -2.47 18.30
CA ASN A 221 -12.95 -1.04 18.05
C ASN A 221 -12.25 -0.63 16.75
N MET A 222 -11.12 -1.26 16.43
CA MET A 222 -10.44 -1.07 15.14
C MET A 222 -11.32 -1.53 13.98
N MET A 223 -11.89 -2.73 14.08
CA MET A 223 -12.77 -3.27 13.04
C MET A 223 -13.98 -2.37 12.83
N ILE A 224 -14.65 -1.96 13.90
CA ILE A 224 -15.79 -1.03 13.85
C ILE A 224 -15.34 0.30 13.23
N GLY A 225 -14.20 0.84 13.63
CA GLY A 225 -13.66 2.08 13.06
C GLY A 225 -13.41 1.99 11.56
N ILE A 226 -12.84 0.88 11.08
CA ILE A 226 -12.61 0.65 9.64
C ILE A 226 -13.93 0.50 8.89
N VAL A 227 -14.85 -0.30 9.41
CA VAL A 227 -16.17 -0.51 8.79
C VAL A 227 -16.94 0.80 8.73
N LEU A 228 -16.96 1.59 9.80
CA LEU A 228 -17.59 2.91 9.81
C LEU A 228 -16.93 3.88 8.82
N ASP A 229 -15.60 3.94 8.76
CA ASP A 229 -14.88 4.79 7.80
C ASP A 229 -15.20 4.41 6.34
N VAL A 230 -15.32 3.10 6.03
CA VAL A 230 -15.73 2.64 4.70
C VAL A 230 -17.20 2.98 4.44
N MET A 231 -18.10 2.70 5.39
CA MET A 231 -19.53 2.98 5.24
C MET A 231 -19.80 4.48 5.06
N GLN A 232 -19.12 5.35 5.81
CA GLN A 232 -19.27 6.80 5.68
C GLN A 232 -18.78 7.30 4.32
N LYS A 233 -17.68 6.74 3.78
CA LYS A 233 -17.18 7.08 2.44
C LYS A 233 -18.12 6.64 1.34
N GLU A 234 -18.59 5.39 1.41
CA GLU A 234 -19.56 4.86 0.44
C GLU A 234 -20.89 5.63 0.51
N SER A 235 -21.40 5.93 1.71
CA SER A 235 -22.62 6.73 1.88
C SER A 235 -22.47 8.14 1.31
N ALA A 236 -21.35 8.83 1.61
CA ALA A 236 -21.11 10.16 1.07
C ALA A 236 -20.98 10.16 -0.45
N GLN A 237 -20.43 9.10 -1.04
CA GLN A 237 -20.35 8.97 -2.49
C GLN A 237 -21.72 8.71 -3.12
N ILE A 238 -22.55 7.87 -2.50
CA ILE A 238 -23.93 7.63 -2.95
C ILE A 238 -24.74 8.92 -2.90
N ASP A 239 -24.65 9.69 -1.81
CA ASP A 239 -25.34 10.98 -1.68
C ASP A 239 -24.97 11.93 -2.84
N LEU A 240 -23.68 12.00 -3.18
CA LEU A 240 -23.19 12.83 -4.28
C LEU A 240 -23.67 12.36 -5.66
N GLU A 241 -23.78 11.04 -5.87
CA GLU A 241 -24.25 10.46 -7.13
C GLU A 241 -25.78 10.57 -7.29
N SER A 242 -26.54 10.42 -6.20
CA SER A 242 -28.00 10.57 -6.21
C SER A 242 -28.43 12.04 -6.26
N GLY A 243 -27.57 12.96 -5.80
CA GLY A 243 -27.92 14.36 -5.58
C GLY A 243 -28.85 14.56 -4.39
N GLU A 244 -29.10 13.50 -3.60
CA GLU A 244 -29.95 13.48 -2.42
C GLU A 244 -29.10 13.07 -1.22
N GLY A 245 -29.17 13.83 -0.12
CA GLY A 245 -28.42 13.55 1.09
C GLY A 245 -27.54 14.70 1.55
N GLU A 246 -27.07 14.61 2.79
CA GLU A 246 -26.37 15.72 3.47
C GLU A 246 -25.09 16.13 2.73
N ALA A 247 -24.34 15.17 2.18
CA ALA A 247 -23.11 15.46 1.46
C ALA A 247 -23.36 16.22 0.14
N ALA A 248 -24.43 15.89 -0.59
CA ALA A 248 -24.80 16.56 -1.83
C ALA A 248 -25.32 17.97 -1.58
N GLU A 249 -26.16 18.16 -0.56
CA GLU A 249 -26.65 19.49 -0.17
C GLU A 249 -25.51 20.42 0.24
N ILE A 250 -24.56 19.92 1.05
CA ILE A 250 -23.37 20.69 1.45
C ILE A 250 -22.51 21.06 0.23
N GLN A 251 -22.36 20.16 -0.74
CA GLN A 251 -21.62 20.46 -1.96
C GLN A 251 -22.34 21.50 -2.83
N GLY A 252 -23.65 21.37 -3.01
CA GLY A 252 -24.47 22.35 -3.74
C GLY A 252 -24.39 23.74 -3.11
N LEU A 253 -24.54 23.84 -1.78
CA LEU A 253 -24.43 25.12 -1.06
C LEU A 253 -23.02 25.75 -1.21
N ARG A 254 -21.96 24.93 -1.19
CA ARG A 254 -20.59 25.43 -1.42
C ARG A 254 -20.42 25.99 -2.83
N ASP A 255 -21.03 25.37 -3.81
CA ASP A 255 -20.98 25.84 -5.20
C ASP A 255 -21.79 27.14 -5.37
N ASP A 256 -22.94 27.26 -4.72
CA ASP A 256 -23.73 28.50 -4.67
C ASP A 256 -22.97 29.65 -4.01
N VAL A 257 -22.30 29.40 -2.87
CA VAL A 257 -21.48 30.41 -2.19
C VAL A 257 -20.31 30.86 -3.06
N ARG A 258 -19.67 29.93 -3.79
CA ARG A 258 -18.63 30.28 -4.77
C ARG A 258 -19.18 31.12 -5.91
N ALA A 259 -20.37 30.79 -6.41
CA ALA A 259 -21.04 31.56 -7.45
C ALA A 259 -21.32 32.99 -6.97
N LEU A 260 -21.86 33.15 -5.76
CA LEU A 260 -22.11 34.47 -5.15
C LEU A 260 -20.83 35.29 -4.99
N ARG A 261 -19.75 34.68 -4.47
CA ARG A 261 -18.45 35.36 -4.36
C ARG A 261 -17.95 35.85 -5.72
N SER A 262 -18.05 35.01 -6.75
CA SER A 262 -17.64 35.38 -8.11
C SER A 262 -18.49 36.53 -8.70
N GLN A 263 -19.75 36.65 -8.28
CA GLN A 263 -20.62 37.75 -8.69
C GLN A 263 -20.25 39.04 -7.96
N LEU A 264 -19.96 38.96 -6.65
CA LEU A 264 -19.50 40.10 -5.86
C LEU A 264 -18.17 40.66 -6.39
N ASP A 265 -17.19 39.79 -6.69
CA ASP A 265 -15.90 40.20 -7.26
C ASP A 265 -16.09 40.93 -8.61
N ARG A 266 -17.03 40.43 -9.43
CA ARG A 266 -17.40 41.07 -10.71
C ARG A 266 -18.08 42.43 -10.50
N MET A 267 -18.96 42.56 -9.51
CA MET A 267 -19.60 43.84 -9.19
C MET A 267 -18.58 44.85 -8.63
N GLU A 268 -17.68 44.41 -7.75
CA GLU A 268 -16.63 45.26 -7.17
C GLU A 268 -15.70 45.79 -8.28
N SER A 269 -15.22 44.91 -9.17
CA SER A 269 -14.38 45.32 -10.30
C SER A 269 -15.08 46.29 -11.25
N ALA A 270 -16.38 46.08 -11.53
CA ALA A 270 -17.17 47.00 -12.34
C ALA A 270 -17.36 48.37 -11.67
N LEU A 271 -17.59 48.40 -10.35
CA LEU A 271 -17.69 49.64 -9.56
C LEU A 271 -16.37 50.41 -9.53
N GLN A 272 -15.24 49.72 -9.36
CA GLN A 272 -13.91 50.34 -9.42
C GLN A 272 -13.62 50.92 -10.81
N ALA A 273 -13.96 50.21 -11.88
CA ALA A 273 -13.84 50.72 -13.25
C ALA A 273 -14.71 51.96 -13.49
N ALA A 274 -15.96 51.96 -12.99
CA ALA A 274 -16.86 53.10 -13.09
C ALA A 274 -16.37 54.32 -12.26
N ALA A 275 -15.78 54.08 -11.09
CA ALA A 275 -15.17 55.12 -10.26
C ALA A 275 -13.95 55.76 -10.94
N GLN A 276 -13.14 54.97 -11.66
CA GLN A 276 -11.99 55.46 -12.43
C GLN A 276 -12.42 56.19 -13.72
N ALA A 277 -13.59 55.89 -14.28
CA ALA A 277 -14.08 56.49 -15.52
C ALA A 277 -14.77 57.86 -15.35
N LYS A 278 -14.89 58.40 -14.13
CA LYS A 278 -15.55 59.70 -13.86
C LYS A 278 -14.58 60.87 -14.19
N PRO A 279 -14.78 61.68 -15.25
CA PRO A 279 -13.85 62.74 -15.62
C PRO A 279 -14.02 63.96 -14.70
N SER A 280 -12.90 64.63 -14.40
CA SER A 280 -12.87 65.91 -13.69
C SER A 280 -13.63 66.99 -14.48
N LEU A 281 -14.86 67.29 -14.08
CA LEU A 281 -15.63 68.43 -14.58
C LEU A 281 -16.01 69.31 -13.39
N ALA A 282 -15.14 70.29 -13.10
CA ALA A 282 -15.46 71.66 -12.69
C ALA A 282 -14.24 72.34 -12.04
N GLN A 283 -13.47 73.11 -12.82
CA GLN A 283 -12.82 74.32 -12.30
C GLN A 283 -13.57 75.52 -12.93
N PRO A 284 -14.31 76.33 -12.15
CA PRO A 284 -14.90 77.55 -12.67
C PRO A 284 -13.80 78.59 -12.91
N GLY A 285 -13.77 79.13 -14.13
CA GLY A 285 -12.81 80.12 -14.58
C GLY A 285 -12.86 81.43 -13.78
N GLN A 286 -11.67 82.00 -13.64
CA GLN A 286 -11.38 83.33 -13.13
C GLN A 286 -12.12 84.39 -13.97
N ALA A 287 -13.03 85.15 -13.36
CA ALA A 287 -13.53 86.40 -13.92
C ALA A 287 -12.69 87.56 -13.38
N LYS A 288 -12.03 88.24 -14.31
CA LYS A 288 -11.14 89.40 -14.14
C LYS A 288 -11.96 90.67 -13.84
N PRO A 289 -11.50 91.63 -13.01
CA PRO A 289 -12.15 92.92 -12.84
C PRO A 289 -11.47 93.99 -13.71
N ASP A 290 -12.25 94.71 -14.54
CA ASP A 290 -11.90 96.00 -15.16
C ASP A 290 -13.21 96.81 -15.20
N ARG A 291 -13.39 97.89 -14.42
CA ARG A 291 -12.89 99.29 -14.53
C ARG A 291 -13.42 100.07 -15.75
N ASP A 292 -14.07 101.19 -15.40
CA ASP A 292 -14.29 102.45 -16.14
C ASP A 292 -15.19 102.32 -17.41
N GLU A 293 -16.26 103.10 -17.64
CA GLU A 293 -16.58 104.53 -17.46
C GLU A 293 -18.10 104.72 -17.33
#